data_AF-A0A948L0E2-F1
#
_entry.id   AF-A0A948L0E2-F1
#
_cell.length_a   1.000
_cell.length_b   1.000
_cell.length_c   1.000
_cell.angle_alpha   90.00
_cell.angle_beta   90.00
_cell.angle_gamma   90.00
#
_symmetry.space_group_name_H-M   'P 1'
#
loop_
_entity.id
_entity.type
_entity.pdbx_description
1 polymer ?
#
loop_
_entity_poly.entity_id
_entity_poly.type
_entity_poly.pdbx_seq_one_letter_code
_entity_poly.pdbx_strand_id
1 'polypeptide(L)'
;MHKSTSPRRKSFKRFAIATTLLLSGGAAAALMAGVTPATAANLAAQPDAQIAVFMVPLTILVVAVLYEVARIALRGTLPDETTPTRRRPLRHWSPVQREG
;
A
#
# COMPACT_ATOMS: atom_id res chain seq x y z
N MET A 1 0.20 -5.09 35.18
CA MET A 1 -0.77 -4.53 34.20
C MET A 1 0.01 -3.99 33.00
N HIS A 2 0.17 -4.81 31.95
CA HIS A 2 1.04 -4.49 30.80
C HIS A 2 0.27 -3.58 29.81
N LYS A 3 0.65 -2.30 29.70
CA LYS A 3 0.20 -1.43 28.60
C LYS A 3 1.02 -1.76 27.36
N SER A 4 0.49 -2.68 26.53
CA SER A 4 1.00 -2.94 25.19
C SER A 4 0.70 -1.74 24.30
N THR A 5 1.65 -0.83 24.13
CA THR A 5 1.52 0.23 23.11
C THR A 5 2.12 -0.28 21.81
N SER A 6 1.27 -0.93 21.01
CA SER A 6 1.55 -1.34 19.63
C SER A 6 2.13 -0.16 18.82
N PRO A 7 3.23 -0.35 18.05
CA PRO A 7 3.77 0.70 17.19
C PRO A 7 2.75 1.06 16.12
N ARG A 8 2.23 2.30 16.23
CA ARG A 8 1.10 2.84 15.49
C ARG A 8 1.34 2.90 13.97
N ARG A 9 0.80 1.92 13.23
CA ARG A 9 0.11 1.97 11.90
C ARG A 9 0.39 3.17 10.95
N LYS A 10 1.65 3.55 10.71
CA LYS A 10 1.96 4.69 9.79
C LYS A 10 1.70 4.35 8.31
N SER A 11 1.92 3.09 7.90
CA SER A 11 1.61 2.59 6.55
C SER A 11 0.10 2.47 6.30
N PHE A 12 -0.66 2.01 7.30
CA PHE A 12 -2.11 1.89 7.22
C PHE A 12 -2.79 3.22 6.89
N LYS A 13 -2.30 4.34 7.47
CA LYS A 13 -2.85 5.67 7.16
C LYS A 13 -2.65 6.06 5.70
N ARG A 14 -1.48 5.78 5.11
CA ARG A 14 -1.21 6.09 3.70
C ARG A 14 -2.07 5.23 2.76
N PHE A 15 -2.17 3.94 3.07
CA PHE A 15 -3.03 3.04 2.32
C PHE A 15 -4.49 3.48 2.40
N ALA A 16 -5.00 3.77 3.60
CA ALA A 16 -6.36 4.27 3.78
C ALA A 16 -6.62 5.54 2.97
N ILE A 17 -5.72 6.52 3.00
CA ILE A 17 -5.86 7.75 2.19
C ILE A 17 -5.87 7.44 0.69
N ALA A 18 -4.95 6.60 0.22
CA ALA A 18 -4.88 6.23 -1.19
C ALA A 18 -6.16 5.50 -1.65
N THR A 19 -6.65 4.54 -0.85
CA THR A 19 -7.89 3.82 -1.13
C THR A 19 -9.10 4.75 -1.13
N THR A 20 -9.20 5.66 -0.15
CA THR A 20 -10.30 6.64 -0.12
C THR A 20 -10.28 7.54 -1.34
N LEU A 21 -9.12 8.06 -1.74
CA LEU A 21 -8.98 8.89 -2.94
C LEU A 21 -9.34 8.14 -4.22
N LEU A 22 -8.88 6.88 -4.35
CA LEU A 22 -9.23 6.02 -5.49
C LEU A 22 -10.73 5.76 -5.56
N LEU A 23 -11.37 5.44 -4.43
CA LEU A 23 -12.81 5.19 -4.37
C LEU A 23 -13.61 6.46 -4.67
N SER A 24 -13.27 7.59 -4.05
CA SER A 24 -13.97 8.85 -4.29
C SER A 24 -13.76 9.35 -5.72
N GLY A 25 -12.55 9.22 -6.26
CA GLY A 25 -12.23 9.59 -7.64
C GLY A 25 -12.95 8.71 -8.65
N GLY A 26 -12.94 7.39 -8.44
CA GLY A 26 -13.67 6.43 -9.27
C GLY A 26 -15.18 6.67 -9.25
N ALA A 27 -15.75 6.93 -8.07
CA ALA A 27 -17.17 7.27 -7.93
C ALA A 27 -17.53 8.59 -8.64
N ALA A 28 -16.74 9.64 -8.46
CA ALA A 28 -16.95 10.92 -9.13
C ALA A 28 -16.85 10.79 -10.66
N ALA A 29 -15.88 10.03 -11.17
CA ALA A 29 -15.74 9.76 -12.60
C ALA A 29 -16.95 8.99 -13.14
N ALA A 30 -17.42 7.96 -12.42
CA ALA A 30 -18.61 7.20 -12.79
C ALA A 30 -19.86 8.11 -12.85
N LEU A 31 -20.02 9.02 -11.88
CA LEU A 31 -21.12 9.98 -11.87
C LEU A 31 -21.03 10.97 -13.04
N MET A 32 -19.85 11.53 -13.32
CA MET A 32 -19.64 12.41 -14.47
C MET A 32 -19.87 11.70 -15.81
N ALA A 33 -19.59 10.39 -15.88
CA ALA A 33 -19.90 9.55 -17.03
C ALA A 33 -21.37 9.10 -17.11
N GLY A 34 -22.23 9.55 -16.19
CA GLY A 34 -23.67 9.21 -16.19
C GLY A 34 -23.97 7.76 -15.81
N VAL A 35 -23.05 7.07 -15.12
CA VAL A 35 -23.24 5.67 -14.73
C VAL A 35 -24.27 5.61 -13.60
N THR A 36 -25.46 5.13 -13.94
CA THR A 36 -26.54 4.79 -13.00
C THR A 36 -26.42 3.33 -12.53
N PRO A 37 -27.09 2.94 -11.42
CA PRO A 37 -27.12 1.54 -10.99
C PRO A 37 -27.63 0.58 -12.08
N ALA A 38 -28.63 0.99 -12.87
CA ALA A 38 -29.18 0.17 -13.95
C ALA A 38 -28.17 -0.03 -15.09
N THR A 39 -27.47 1.04 -15.49
CA THR A 39 -26.41 0.94 -16.51
C THR A 39 -25.21 0.14 -15.99
N ALA A 40 -24.85 0.29 -14.71
CA ALA A 40 -23.77 -0.49 -14.10
C ALA A 40 -24.10 -2.00 -14.05
N ALA A 41 -25.34 -2.34 -13.71
CA ALA A 41 -25.81 -3.74 -13.72
C ALA A 41 -25.79 -4.33 -15.14
N ASN A 42 -26.26 -3.56 -16.13
CA ASN A 42 -26.23 -3.99 -17.52
C ASN A 42 -24.80 -4.15 -18.05
N LEU A 43 -23.89 -3.25 -17.68
CA LEU A 43 -22.47 -3.37 -18.01
C LEU A 43 -21.86 -4.60 -17.35
N ALA A 44 -22.09 -4.83 -16.05
CA ALA A 44 -21.54 -5.98 -15.33
C ALA A 44 -22.05 -7.35 -15.86
N ALA A 45 -23.23 -7.36 -16.49
CA ALA A 45 -23.75 -8.56 -17.15
C ALA A 45 -23.07 -8.87 -18.49
N GLN A 46 -22.36 -7.91 -19.08
CA GLN A 46 -21.63 -8.13 -20.35
C GLN A 46 -20.34 -8.94 -20.10
N PRO A 47 -20.06 -9.95 -20.92
CA PRO A 47 -18.85 -10.77 -20.76
C PRO A 47 -17.57 -9.93 -20.86
N ASP A 48 -17.55 -8.92 -21.74
CA ASP A 48 -16.41 -8.03 -21.92
C ASP A 48 -16.12 -7.21 -20.65
N ALA A 49 -17.16 -6.74 -19.96
CA ALA A 49 -17.01 -6.03 -18.71
C ALA A 49 -16.51 -6.94 -17.59
N GLN A 50 -16.96 -8.21 -17.56
CA GLN A 50 -16.45 -9.19 -16.59
C GLN A 50 -14.95 -9.43 -16.79
N ILE A 51 -14.51 -9.55 -18.04
CA ILE A 51 -13.09 -9.64 -18.36
C ILE A 51 -12.36 -8.35 -17.94
N ALA A 52 -12.93 -7.18 -18.24
CA ALA A 52 -12.33 -5.89 -17.91
C ALA A 52 -12.16 -5.68 -16.39
N VAL A 53 -13.10 -6.15 -15.57
CA VAL A 53 -13.01 -6.07 -14.09
C VAL A 53 -11.76 -6.76 -13.55
N PHE A 54 -11.24 -7.79 -14.23
CA PHE A 54 -9.98 -8.45 -13.87
C PHE A 54 -8.77 -7.91 -14.64
N MET A 55 -8.91 -7.68 -15.94
CA MET A 55 -7.82 -7.28 -16.82
C MET A 55 -7.35 -5.85 -16.55
N VAL A 56 -8.25 -4.91 -16.25
CA VAL A 56 -7.85 -3.52 -15.98
C VAL A 56 -7.02 -3.40 -14.70
N PRO A 57 -7.41 -3.97 -13.55
CA PRO A 57 -6.54 -3.97 -12.37
C PRO A 57 -5.22 -4.70 -12.60
N LEU A 58 -5.24 -5.82 -13.33
CA LEU A 58 -4.04 -6.59 -13.62
C LEU A 58 -3.06 -5.82 -14.52
N THR A 59 -3.55 -5.14 -15.55
CA THR A 59 -2.70 -4.30 -16.42
C THR A 59 -2.12 -3.11 -15.67
N ILE A 60 -2.91 -2.43 -14.82
CA ILE A 60 -2.41 -1.36 -13.94
C ILE A 60 -1.31 -1.90 -13.03
N LEU A 61 -1.48 -3.10 -12.46
CA LEU A 61 -0.47 -3.73 -11.61
C LEU A 61 0.82 -4.01 -12.39
N VAL A 62 0.71 -4.59 -13.58
CA VAL A 62 1.87 -4.87 -14.44
C VAL A 62 2.61 -3.58 -14.80
N VAL A 63 1.90 -2.54 -15.21
CA VAL A 63 2.49 -1.23 -15.52
C VAL A 63 3.16 -0.63 -14.29
N ALA A 64 2.55 -0.73 -13.10
CA ALA A 64 3.14 -0.25 -11.86
C ALA A 64 4.44 -0.99 -11.50
N VAL A 65 4.49 -2.31 -11.70
CA VAL A 65 5.70 -3.11 -11.50
C VAL A 65 6.78 -2.70 -12.50
N LEU A 66 6.44 -2.57 -13.79
CA LEU A 66 7.38 -2.12 -14.83
C LEU A 66 7.92 -0.72 -14.53
N TYR A 67 7.06 0.19 -14.05
CA TYR A 67 7.47 1.52 -13.62
C TYR A 67 8.46 1.44 -12.46
N GLU A 68 8.21 0.62 -11.44
CA GLU A 68 9.12 0.50 -10.30
C GLU A 68 10.45 -0.15 -10.71
N VAL A 69 10.42 -1.15 -11.59
CA VAL A 69 11.63 -1.74 -12.19
C VAL A 69 12.44 -0.69 -12.95
N ALA A 70 11.79 0.07 -13.84
CA ALA A 70 12.44 1.15 -14.58
C ALA A 70 12.98 2.24 -13.64
N ARG A 71 12.21 2.60 -12.61
CA ARG A 71 12.61 3.56 -11.59
C ARG A 71 13.85 3.09 -10.82
N ILE A 72 13.92 1.81 -10.44
CA ILE A 72 15.08 1.22 -9.77
C ILE A 72 16.28 1.21 -10.71
N ALA A 73 16.11 0.77 -11.95
CA ALA A 73 17.17 0.72 -12.95
C ALA A 73 17.76 2.12 -13.24
N LEU A 74 16.90 3.14 -13.32
CA LEU A 74 17.29 4.53 -13.58
C LEU A 74 17.86 5.25 -12.36
N ARG A 75 17.39 4.92 -11.14
CA ARG A 75 17.81 5.61 -9.90
C ARG A 75 18.91 4.87 -9.14
N GLY A 76 19.26 3.64 -9.53
CA GLY A 76 20.32 2.84 -8.90
C GLY A 76 20.03 2.44 -7.45
N THR A 77 18.84 2.71 -6.93
CA THR A 77 18.46 2.39 -5.55
C THR A 77 17.87 0.98 -5.51
N LEU A 78 18.74 -0.02 -5.62
CA LEU A 78 18.42 -1.33 -5.04
C LEU A 78 18.30 -1.11 -3.52
N PRO A 79 17.26 -1.62 -2.84
CA PRO A 79 17.32 -1.74 -1.39
C PRO A 79 18.53 -2.61 -1.10
N ASP A 80 19.59 -2.02 -0.58
CA ASP A 80 20.75 -2.76 -0.09
C ASP A 80 20.24 -3.75 0.95
N GLU A 81 20.17 -5.02 0.56
CA GLU A 81 19.92 -6.17 1.43
C GLU A 81 21.01 -6.26 2.52
N THR A 82 22.10 -5.52 2.33
CA THR A 82 23.22 -5.29 3.23
C THR A 82 23.00 -4.14 4.23
N THR A 83 21.90 -3.38 4.17
CA THR A 83 21.63 -2.35 5.19
C THR A 83 21.44 -3.09 6.52
N PRO A 84 22.40 -3.05 7.46
CA PRO A 84 22.22 -3.73 8.71
C PRO A 84 21.05 -3.03 9.37
N THR A 85 19.94 -3.75 9.56
CA THR A 85 18.86 -3.33 10.46
C THR A 85 19.55 -2.79 11.69
N ARG A 86 19.48 -1.46 11.88
CA ARG A 86 20.27 -0.70 12.86
C ARG A 86 20.06 -1.37 14.21
N ARG A 87 20.97 -2.28 14.58
CA ARG A 87 20.92 -2.98 15.85
C ARG A 87 21.03 -1.87 16.88
N ARG A 88 19.92 -1.60 17.58
CA ARG A 88 19.95 -0.65 18.68
C ARG A 88 21.07 -1.11 19.61
N PRO A 89 22.00 -0.22 20.02
CA PRO A 89 23.06 -0.63 20.92
C PRO A 89 22.40 -1.23 22.16
N LEU A 90 22.79 -2.46 22.48
CA LEU A 90 22.47 -3.09 23.76
C LEU A 90 22.92 -2.10 24.82
N ARG A 91 21.96 -1.45 25.48
CA ARG A 91 22.26 -0.62 26.65
C ARG A 91 22.93 -1.54 27.65
N HIS A 92 24.21 -1.30 27.87
CA HIS A 92 25.02 -1.95 28.88
C HIS A 92 24.25 -1.93 30.21
N TRP A 93 23.94 -3.11 30.72
CA TRP A 93 23.42 -3.26 32.08
C TRP A 93 24.61 -3.14 33.03
N SER A 94 24.67 -2.05 33.81
CA SER A 94 25.63 -1.94 34.91
C SER A 94 25.09 -2.70 36.12
N PRO A 95 25.84 -3.63 36.73
CA PRO A 95 25.44 -4.19 38.01
C PRO A 95 25.59 -3.09 39.06
N VAL A 96 24.49 -2.68 39.68
CA VAL A 96 24.55 -1.86 40.90
C VAL A 96 25.08 -2.77 42.00
N GLN A 97 26.38 -2.64 42.25
CA GLN A 97 27.03 -3.06 43.47
C GLN A 97 26.49 -2.20 44.61
N ARG A 98 25.74 -2.81 45.53
CA ARG A 98 25.53 -2.28 46.87
C ARG A 98 25.90 -3.36 47.86
N GLU A 99 27.15 -3.27 48.31
CA GLU A 99 27.58 -3.63 49.65
C GLU A 99 27.02 -2.60 50.64
N GLY A 100 26.68 -3.03 51.86
CA GLY A 100 26.29 -2.19 52.99
C GLY A 100 25.02 -2.66 53.67
#